data_AF-A0A8S2SNT1-F1
#
_entry.id   AF-A0A8S2SNT1-F1
#
_cell.length_a   1.000
_cell.length_b   1.000
_cell.length_c   1.000
_cell.angle_alpha   90.00
_cell.angle_beta   90.00
_cell.angle_gamma   90.00
#
_symmetry.space_group_name_H-M   'P 1'
#
loop_
_entity.id
_entity.type
_entity.pdbx_description
1 polymer ?
#
loop_
_entity_poly.entity_id
_entity_poly.type
_entity_poly.pdbx_seq_one_letter_code
_entity_poly.pdbx_strand_id
1 'polypeptide(L)'
;ISYSELPKAYDGIFGLSGSLKDLSESERNVLSYYKVHKRSYYPSFFGYSKLKFDTNKDFIIKNCKKDWFDSIVTHTRKTIAEHRSVLIFFASEELLEEFFKSYSGDLGVVSFIITQNWTFDGESKKTYSDCDVNRLIKDGYAGQHGKVTLLTKEFGRGVDFQAEATVNEKGGMHVIQTFFSMNVQEETQIKGRTARKDEPGSYELVLCREHLQEFALGVPPQLHNWEI
;
A
#
# COMPACT_ATOMS: atom_id res chain seq x y z
N ILE A 1 -13.53 28.92 -8.04
CA ILE A 1 -12.58 29.07 -6.90
C ILE A 1 -11.65 27.86 -6.93
N SER A 2 -10.33 28.05 -6.85
CA SER A 2 -9.40 26.92 -6.79
C SER A 2 -9.62 26.11 -5.50
N TYR A 3 -9.40 24.80 -5.55
CA TYR A 3 -9.48 23.94 -4.37
C TYR A 3 -8.53 24.41 -3.25
N SER A 4 -7.40 25.02 -3.61
CA SER A 4 -6.44 25.61 -2.67
C SER A 4 -6.93 26.87 -1.97
N GLU A 5 -7.94 27.55 -2.51
CA GLU A 5 -8.48 28.80 -1.95
C GLU A 5 -9.71 28.54 -1.08
N LEU A 6 -10.39 27.40 -1.25
CA LEU A 6 -11.57 27.00 -0.47
C LEU A 6 -11.34 27.08 1.05
N PRO A 7 -10.22 26.59 1.62
CA PRO A 7 -10.02 26.64 3.07
C PRO A 7 -9.97 28.07 3.63
N LYS A 8 -9.60 29.07 2.83
CA LYS A 8 -9.51 30.47 3.27
C LYS A 8 -10.86 31.14 3.46
N ALA A 9 -11.93 30.54 2.93
CA ALA A 9 -13.29 31.04 3.10
C ALA A 9 -13.89 30.70 4.48
N TYR A 10 -13.18 29.91 5.28
CA TYR A 10 -13.64 29.47 6.61
C TYR A 10 -12.90 30.22 7.72
N ASP A 11 -13.63 30.59 8.76
CA ASP A 11 -13.07 31.27 9.95
C ASP A 11 -12.14 30.37 10.78
N GLY A 12 -12.27 29.06 10.64
CA GLY A 12 -11.45 28.06 11.32
C GLY A 12 -11.14 26.86 10.43
N ILE A 13 -9.87 26.47 10.40
CA ILE A 13 -9.40 25.29 9.67
C ILE A 13 -8.94 24.24 10.67
N PHE A 14 -9.55 23.06 10.63
CA PHE A 14 -9.22 21.90 11.45
C PHE A 14 -8.94 20.70 10.56
N GLY A 15 -8.11 19.78 11.02
CA GLY A 15 -7.78 18.57 10.28
C GLY A 15 -7.24 17.47 11.20
N LEU A 16 -7.42 16.22 10.77
CA LEU A 16 -6.89 15.04 11.44
C LEU A 16 -5.97 14.31 10.47
N SER A 17 -4.78 13.92 10.94
CA SER A 17 -3.83 13.13 10.16
C SER A 17 -3.08 12.17 11.07
N GLY A 18 -2.98 10.92 10.64
CA GLY A 18 -2.18 9.90 11.31
C GLY A 18 -0.67 10.05 11.08
N SER A 19 -0.26 10.83 10.07
CA SER A 19 1.13 11.01 9.64
C SER A 19 1.63 12.44 9.82
N LEU A 20 1.03 13.19 10.76
CA LEU A 20 1.39 14.61 11.01
C LEU A 20 2.88 14.78 11.40
N LYS A 21 3.53 13.73 11.92
CA LYS A 21 4.95 13.74 12.29
C LYS A 21 5.87 13.64 11.07
N ASP A 22 5.38 13.06 9.98
CA ASP A 22 6.17 12.70 8.79
C ASP A 22 6.06 13.74 7.66
N LEU A 23 5.51 14.93 7.98
CA LEU A 23 5.42 16.04 7.04
C LEU A 23 6.81 16.57 6.67
N SER A 24 7.05 16.69 5.37
CA SER A 24 8.20 17.41 4.79
C SER A 24 8.15 18.90 5.12
N GLU A 25 9.27 19.59 4.92
CA GLU A 25 9.35 21.04 5.17
C GLU A 25 8.39 21.83 4.27
N SER A 26 8.30 21.47 2.99
CA SER A 26 7.35 22.07 2.05
C SER A 26 5.90 21.93 2.51
N GLU A 27 5.51 20.75 3.00
CA GLU A 27 4.14 20.52 3.51
C GLU A 27 3.87 21.31 4.79
N ARG A 28 4.87 21.45 5.68
CA ARG A 28 4.76 22.30 6.87
C ARG A 28 4.59 23.78 6.51
N ASN A 29 5.27 24.22 5.44
CA ASN A 29 5.13 25.59 4.93
C ASN A 29 3.71 25.82 4.37
N VAL A 30 3.13 24.83 3.69
CA VAL A 30 1.72 24.87 3.25
C VAL A 30 0.76 25.01 4.43
N LEU A 31 0.96 24.27 5.53
CA LEU A 31 0.13 24.44 6.73
C LEU A 31 0.21 25.87 7.30
N SER A 32 1.40 26.47 7.26
CA SER A 32 1.63 27.84 7.71
C SER A 32 0.92 28.86 6.80
N TYR A 33 0.87 28.60 5.48
CA TYR A 33 0.10 29.40 4.53
C TYR A 33 -1.40 29.41 4.86
N TYR A 34 -1.94 28.29 5.35
CA TYR A 34 -3.32 28.18 5.84
C TYR A 34 -3.50 28.60 7.30
N LYS A 35 -2.50 29.24 7.94
CA LYS A 35 -2.53 29.67 9.35
C LYS A 35 -2.77 28.53 10.36
N VAL A 36 -2.43 27.29 9.99
CA VAL A 36 -2.55 26.12 10.87
C VAL A 36 -1.27 26.01 11.72
N HIS A 37 -1.26 26.71 12.85
CA HIS A 37 -0.09 26.78 13.74
C HIS A 37 -0.15 25.81 14.92
N LYS A 38 -1.37 25.43 15.35
CA LYS A 38 -1.56 24.54 16.50
C LYS A 38 -1.59 23.08 16.05
N ARG A 39 -0.85 22.24 16.76
CA ARG A 39 -0.79 20.79 16.53
C ARG A 39 -0.92 20.10 17.88
N SER A 40 -1.86 19.16 17.96
CA SER A 40 -2.04 18.33 19.14
C SER A 40 -1.80 16.88 18.75
N TYR A 41 -0.99 16.18 19.52
CA TYR A 41 -0.73 14.75 19.33
C TYR A 41 -1.58 13.99 20.34
N TYR A 42 -2.53 13.20 19.83
CA TYR A 42 -3.26 12.25 20.66
C TYR A 42 -2.46 10.95 20.75
N PRO A 43 -2.30 10.37 21.96
CA PRO A 43 -1.79 9.01 22.06
C PRO A 43 -2.77 8.05 21.38
N SER A 44 -2.23 6.97 20.81
CA SER A 44 -3.07 5.88 20.32
C SER A 44 -3.86 5.28 21.48
N PHE A 45 -5.13 4.95 21.24
CA PHE A 45 -5.94 4.17 22.19
C PHE A 45 -5.38 2.75 22.39
N PHE A 46 -4.74 2.22 21.35
CA PHE A 46 -4.02 0.95 21.34
C PHE A 46 -2.53 1.18 21.60
N GLY A 47 -1.78 0.13 21.95
CA GLY A 47 -0.33 0.21 22.11
C GLY A 47 0.42 0.61 20.82
N TYR A 48 1.74 0.68 20.92
CA TYR A 48 2.58 0.91 19.74
C TYR A 48 2.47 -0.27 18.77
N SER A 49 2.55 0.01 17.47
CA SER A 49 2.56 -1.06 16.46
C SER A 49 3.66 -2.07 16.78
N LYS A 50 3.31 -3.35 16.74
CA LYS A 50 4.26 -4.46 16.94
C LYS A 50 5.09 -4.76 15.70
N LEU A 51 4.94 -3.96 14.64
CA LEU A 51 5.69 -4.10 13.40
C LEU A 51 7.19 -3.88 13.67
N LYS A 52 7.99 -4.89 13.34
CA LYS A 52 9.46 -4.80 13.33
C LYS A 52 9.91 -4.82 11.89
N PHE A 53 10.77 -3.87 11.52
CA PHE A 53 11.37 -3.78 10.21
C PHE A 53 12.90 -3.86 10.35
N ASP A 54 13.49 -4.90 9.78
CA ASP A 54 14.93 -5.14 9.73
C ASP A 54 15.42 -4.87 8.31
N THR A 55 16.15 -3.77 8.12
CA THR A 55 16.67 -3.36 6.80
C THR A 55 17.53 -4.42 6.12
N ASN A 56 18.12 -5.37 6.86
CA ASN A 56 18.93 -6.42 6.24
C ASN A 56 18.09 -7.57 5.66
N LYS A 57 16.83 -7.69 6.08
CA LYS A 57 15.94 -8.82 5.73
C LYS A 57 14.72 -8.38 4.95
N ASP A 58 14.11 -7.28 5.37
CA ASP A 58 12.82 -6.80 4.89
C ASP A 58 12.97 -5.74 3.78
N PHE A 59 14.21 -5.40 3.41
CA PHE A 59 14.53 -4.52 2.29
C PHE A 59 15.32 -5.29 1.22
N ILE A 60 14.66 -5.54 0.09
CA ILE A 60 15.16 -6.44 -0.95
C ILE A 60 15.26 -5.65 -2.25
N ILE A 61 16.43 -5.64 -2.88
CA ILE A 61 16.61 -5.07 -4.22
C ILE A 61 16.98 -6.20 -5.18
N LYS A 62 16.23 -6.30 -6.28
CA LYS A 62 16.53 -7.21 -7.39
C LYS A 62 17.03 -6.42 -8.60
N ASN A 63 17.88 -7.04 -9.41
CA ASN A 63 18.59 -6.32 -10.48
C ASN A 63 17.74 -6.14 -11.75
N CYS A 64 16.81 -7.06 -12.01
CA CYS A 64 15.93 -6.99 -13.17
C CYS A 64 14.47 -7.22 -12.77
N LYS A 65 13.55 -6.80 -13.64
CA LYS A 65 12.10 -6.97 -13.45
C LYS A 65 11.66 -8.41 -13.21
N LYS A 66 12.28 -9.38 -13.92
CA LYS A 66 11.94 -10.80 -13.75
C LYS A 66 12.27 -11.29 -12.33
N ASP A 67 13.51 -11.09 -11.88
CA ASP A 67 13.93 -11.48 -10.53
C ASP A 67 13.12 -10.77 -9.44
N TRP A 68 12.70 -9.53 -9.71
CA TRP A 68 11.82 -8.76 -8.84
C TRP A 68 10.43 -9.40 -8.72
N PHE A 69 9.77 -9.74 -9.83
CA PHE A 69 8.51 -10.47 -9.81
C PHE A 69 8.64 -11.86 -9.18
N ASP A 70 9.68 -12.62 -9.52
CA ASP A 70 9.97 -13.94 -8.92
C ASP A 70 10.14 -13.83 -7.39
N SER A 71 10.77 -12.75 -6.92
CA SER A 71 10.91 -12.47 -5.48
C SER A 71 9.55 -12.22 -4.82
N ILE A 72 8.69 -11.40 -5.43
CA ILE A 72 7.35 -11.10 -4.91
C ILE A 72 6.54 -12.40 -4.81
N VAL A 73 6.55 -13.24 -5.86
CA VAL A 73 5.87 -14.54 -5.85
C VAL A 73 6.42 -15.45 -4.75
N THR A 74 7.74 -15.56 -4.62
CA THR A 74 8.40 -16.41 -3.62
C THR A 74 7.97 -16.03 -2.20
N HIS A 75 8.00 -14.74 -1.88
CA HIS A 75 7.63 -14.23 -0.56
C HIS A 75 6.13 -14.36 -0.29
N THR A 76 5.31 -14.15 -1.32
CA THR A 76 3.86 -14.35 -1.24
C THR A 76 3.53 -15.82 -0.94
N ARG A 77 4.11 -16.76 -1.69
CA ARG A 77 3.89 -18.21 -1.49
C ARG A 77 4.35 -18.68 -0.12
N LYS A 78 5.50 -18.20 0.36
CA LYS A 78 5.97 -18.48 1.71
C LYS A 78 4.94 -18.04 2.76
N THR A 79 4.41 -16.83 2.62
CA THR A 79 3.43 -16.28 3.55
C THR A 79 2.09 -17.04 3.52
N ILE A 80 1.63 -17.44 2.33
CA ILE A 80 0.44 -18.28 2.18
C ILE A 80 0.65 -19.65 2.83
N ALA A 81 1.84 -20.25 2.68
CA ALA A 81 2.18 -21.53 3.30
C ALA A 81 2.22 -21.43 4.85
N GLU A 82 2.46 -20.24 5.39
CA GLU A 82 2.34 -19.94 6.82
C GLU A 82 0.88 -19.70 7.28
N HIS A 83 -0.10 -19.88 6.39
CA HIS A 83 -1.53 -19.65 6.60
C HIS A 83 -1.90 -18.18 6.90
N ARG A 84 -1.18 -17.24 6.30
CA ARG A 84 -1.40 -15.80 6.46
C ARG A 84 -2.03 -15.19 5.20
N SER A 85 -2.47 -13.92 5.31
CA SER A 85 -2.94 -13.11 4.20
C SER A 85 -1.85 -12.14 3.70
N VAL A 86 -1.91 -11.78 2.42
CA VAL A 86 -0.90 -10.92 1.76
C VAL A 86 -1.57 -9.77 1.01
N LEU A 87 -1.09 -8.56 1.28
CA LEU A 87 -1.39 -7.37 0.48
C LEU A 87 -0.13 -6.97 -0.32
N ILE A 88 -0.28 -6.78 -1.63
CA ILE A 88 0.83 -6.41 -2.50
C ILE A 88 0.51 -5.08 -3.17
N PHE A 89 1.35 -4.06 -2.95
CA PHE A 89 1.17 -2.72 -3.48
C PHE A 89 2.08 -2.45 -4.67
N PHE A 90 1.51 -2.07 -5.80
CA PHE A 90 2.19 -1.67 -7.04
C PHE A 90 2.13 -0.16 -7.28
N ALA A 91 3.16 0.39 -7.93
CA ALA A 91 3.26 1.82 -8.22
C ALA A 91 2.23 2.31 -9.25
N SER A 92 1.78 1.42 -10.13
CA SER A 92 0.86 1.70 -11.22
C SER A 92 0.01 0.49 -11.56
N GLU A 93 -1.10 0.74 -12.27
CA GLU A 93 -2.04 -0.28 -12.73
C GLU A 93 -1.39 -1.19 -13.78
N GLU A 94 -0.53 -0.65 -14.65
CA GLU A 94 0.13 -1.40 -15.71
C GLU A 94 1.07 -2.48 -15.16
N LEU A 95 1.88 -2.12 -14.15
CA LEU A 95 2.79 -3.07 -13.49
C LEU A 95 2.02 -4.16 -12.75
N LEU A 96 0.90 -3.79 -12.12
CA LEU A 96 0.02 -4.73 -11.44
C LEU A 96 -0.57 -5.72 -12.44
N GLU A 97 -1.13 -5.23 -13.54
CA GLU A 97 -1.74 -6.07 -14.57
C GLU A 97 -0.72 -7.00 -15.22
N GLU A 98 0.47 -6.50 -15.51
CA GLU A 98 1.55 -7.30 -16.06
C GLU A 98 1.94 -8.42 -15.10
N PHE A 99 2.14 -8.10 -13.82
CA PHE A 99 2.41 -9.09 -12.79
C PHE A 99 1.29 -10.14 -12.72
N PHE A 100 0.04 -9.71 -12.71
CA PHE A 100 -1.11 -10.61 -12.64
C PHE A 100 -1.21 -11.52 -13.87
N LYS A 101 -1.04 -10.98 -15.08
CA LYS A 101 -1.09 -11.75 -16.33
C LYS A 101 0.03 -12.79 -16.39
N SER A 102 1.23 -12.44 -15.93
CA SER A 102 2.40 -13.32 -16.02
C SER A 102 2.52 -14.32 -14.87
N TYR A 103 2.07 -13.98 -13.65
CA TYR A 103 2.35 -14.76 -12.44
C TYR A 103 1.09 -15.20 -11.66
N SER A 104 -0.12 -14.95 -12.16
CA SER A 104 -1.35 -15.45 -11.53
C SER A 104 -1.33 -16.97 -11.31
N GLY A 105 -0.79 -17.74 -12.28
CA GLY A 105 -0.65 -19.19 -12.15
C GLY A 105 0.29 -19.62 -11.01
N ASP A 106 1.35 -18.85 -10.76
CA ASP A 106 2.38 -19.17 -9.76
C ASP A 106 2.00 -18.75 -8.34
N LEU A 107 1.17 -17.71 -8.20
CA LEU A 107 0.64 -17.24 -6.93
C LEU A 107 -0.46 -18.15 -6.36
N GLY A 108 -1.11 -18.94 -7.22
CA GLY A 108 -2.34 -19.66 -6.89
C GLY A 108 -3.57 -18.75 -7.07
N VAL A 109 -4.54 -18.83 -6.16
CA VAL A 109 -5.78 -18.04 -6.28
C VAL A 109 -5.55 -16.61 -5.78
N VAL A 110 -5.22 -15.70 -6.70
CA VAL A 110 -5.36 -14.26 -6.44
C VAL A 110 -6.83 -13.97 -6.17
N SER A 111 -7.11 -13.49 -4.96
CA SER A 111 -8.49 -13.32 -4.48
C SER A 111 -9.07 -12.00 -4.97
N PHE A 112 -8.28 -10.94 -4.93
CA PHE A 112 -8.73 -9.61 -5.34
C PHE A 112 -7.64 -8.82 -6.05
N ILE A 113 -8.05 -8.01 -7.01
CA ILE A 113 -7.26 -6.91 -7.57
C ILE A 113 -8.06 -5.64 -7.41
N ILE A 114 -7.42 -4.59 -6.91
CA ILE A 114 -8.08 -3.33 -6.57
C ILE A 114 -7.27 -2.19 -7.17
N THR A 115 -7.85 -1.52 -8.16
CA THR A 115 -7.32 -0.32 -8.82
C THR A 115 -8.28 0.84 -8.59
N GLN A 116 -7.84 2.07 -8.86
CA GLN A 116 -8.72 3.25 -8.73
C GLN A 116 -9.95 3.17 -9.63
N ASN A 117 -9.82 2.44 -10.75
CA ASN A 117 -10.78 2.41 -11.83
C ASN A 117 -11.65 1.15 -11.82
N TRP A 118 -11.17 0.05 -11.24
CA TRP A 118 -11.90 -1.20 -11.23
C TRP A 118 -11.44 -2.14 -10.12
N THR A 119 -12.24 -3.17 -9.89
CA THR A 119 -11.94 -4.22 -8.93
C THR A 119 -12.25 -5.58 -9.54
N PHE A 120 -11.31 -6.52 -9.48
CA PHE A 120 -11.52 -7.90 -9.90
C PHE A 120 -11.64 -8.80 -8.67
N ASP A 121 -12.71 -9.58 -8.64
CA ASP A 121 -12.95 -10.63 -7.66
C ASP A 121 -12.63 -11.98 -8.31
N GLY A 122 -11.58 -12.64 -7.82
CA GLY A 122 -11.11 -13.92 -8.31
C GLY A 122 -12.05 -15.10 -7.98
N GLU A 123 -12.88 -14.98 -6.94
CA GLU A 123 -13.85 -16.02 -6.59
C GLU A 123 -15.04 -16.01 -7.54
N SER A 124 -15.62 -14.83 -7.76
CA SER A 124 -16.74 -14.67 -8.70
C SER A 124 -16.29 -14.52 -10.17
N LYS A 125 -15.00 -14.33 -10.41
CA LYS A 125 -14.38 -14.02 -11.71
C LYS A 125 -15.05 -12.82 -12.40
N LYS A 126 -15.42 -11.81 -11.61
CA LYS A 126 -16.09 -10.60 -12.10
C LYS A 126 -15.21 -9.38 -11.89
N THR A 127 -15.29 -8.48 -12.86
CA THR A 127 -14.72 -7.14 -12.76
C THR A 127 -15.85 -6.15 -12.54
N TYR A 128 -15.65 -5.27 -11.58
CA TYR A 128 -16.54 -4.17 -11.22
C TYR A 128 -15.87 -2.86 -11.63
N SER A 129 -16.61 -1.99 -12.32
CA SER A 129 -16.13 -0.68 -12.78
C SER A 129 -16.06 0.37 -11.67
N ASP A 130 -16.56 0.06 -10.48
CA ASP A 130 -16.40 0.88 -9.29
C ASP A 130 -15.49 0.17 -8.31
N CYS A 131 -14.64 0.96 -7.64
CA CYS A 131 -13.88 0.51 -6.49
C CYS A 131 -14.81 0.40 -5.27
N ASP A 132 -15.72 -0.58 -5.27
CA ASP A 132 -16.48 -0.95 -4.05
C ASP A 132 -15.57 -1.72 -3.07
N VAL A 133 -14.40 -1.14 -2.82
CA VAL A 133 -13.39 -1.62 -1.88
C VAL A 133 -14.03 -1.74 -0.51
N ASN A 134 -14.96 -0.84 -0.18
CA ASN A 134 -15.71 -0.86 1.07
C ASN A 134 -16.40 -2.21 1.30
N ARG A 135 -16.96 -2.85 0.28
CA ARG A 135 -17.53 -4.20 0.41
C ARG A 135 -16.46 -5.24 0.76
N LEU A 136 -15.35 -5.24 0.02
CA LEU A 136 -14.25 -6.20 0.21
C LEU A 136 -13.54 -6.03 1.57
N ILE A 137 -13.46 -4.79 2.04
CA ILE A 137 -12.84 -4.40 3.31
C ILE A 137 -13.75 -4.72 4.48
N LYS A 138 -15.03 -4.33 4.41
CA LYS A 138 -15.96 -4.39 5.55
C LYS A 138 -16.26 -5.83 5.97
N ASP A 139 -16.22 -6.74 5.03
CA ASP A 139 -16.43 -8.16 5.26
C ASP A 139 -15.12 -8.91 5.57
N GLY A 140 -13.98 -8.21 5.60
CA GLY A 140 -12.69 -8.78 5.99
C GLY A 140 -12.09 -9.77 5.00
N TYR A 141 -12.60 -9.84 3.77
CA TYR A 141 -12.20 -10.87 2.80
C TYR A 141 -10.71 -10.85 2.50
N ALA A 142 -10.11 -9.65 2.34
CA ALA A 142 -8.68 -9.52 2.08
C ALA A 142 -7.80 -10.02 3.23
N GLY A 143 -8.34 -10.12 4.44
CA GLY A 143 -7.63 -10.55 5.64
C GLY A 143 -7.78 -12.01 6.03
N GLN A 144 -8.49 -12.81 5.25
CA GLN A 144 -8.64 -14.24 5.49
C GLN A 144 -7.38 -15.03 5.10
N HIS A 145 -7.17 -16.19 5.72
CA HIS A 145 -6.01 -17.02 5.45
C HIS A 145 -5.86 -17.37 3.95
N GLY A 146 -4.62 -17.31 3.45
CA GLY A 146 -4.30 -17.69 2.07
C GLY A 146 -4.85 -16.73 1.01
N LYS A 147 -5.41 -15.58 1.38
CA LYS A 147 -5.86 -14.56 0.44
C LYS A 147 -4.69 -13.70 0.00
N VAL A 148 -4.64 -13.44 -1.31
CA VAL A 148 -3.72 -12.51 -1.95
C VAL A 148 -4.53 -11.40 -2.58
N THR A 149 -4.22 -10.17 -2.18
CA THR A 149 -4.85 -8.96 -2.71
C THR A 149 -3.78 -8.08 -3.36
N LEU A 150 -3.96 -7.78 -4.64
CA LEU A 150 -3.09 -6.87 -5.39
C LEU A 150 -3.72 -5.47 -5.42
N LEU A 151 -2.94 -4.45 -5.10
CA LEU A 151 -3.41 -3.07 -4.97
C LEU A 151 -2.49 -2.11 -5.69
N THR A 152 -3.05 -1.02 -6.22
CA THR A 152 -2.24 0.14 -6.60
C THR A 152 -1.96 1.03 -5.39
N LYS A 153 -0.90 1.86 -5.48
CA LYS A 153 -0.40 2.71 -4.39
C LYS A 153 -1.47 3.60 -3.75
N GLU A 154 -2.53 3.95 -4.48
CA GLU A 154 -3.56 4.86 -4.01
C GLU A 154 -4.42 4.26 -2.89
N PHE A 155 -4.45 2.92 -2.79
CA PHE A 155 -5.05 2.20 -1.65
C PHE A 155 -4.14 2.12 -0.43
N GLY A 156 -2.94 2.69 -0.52
CA GLY A 156 -2.10 2.99 0.65
C GLY A 156 -2.79 3.95 1.62
N ARG A 157 -3.79 4.73 1.17
CA ARG A 157 -4.61 5.63 1.98
C ARG A 157 -6.08 5.16 2.06
N GLY A 158 -6.75 5.50 3.16
CA GLY A 158 -8.22 5.45 3.24
C GLY A 158 -8.86 4.08 3.45
N VAL A 159 -8.10 2.98 3.36
CA VAL A 159 -8.64 1.60 3.43
C VAL A 159 -8.19 0.82 4.67
N ASP A 160 -9.11 0.32 5.49
CA ASP A 160 -8.79 -0.48 6.69
C ASP A 160 -8.86 -1.99 6.47
N PHE A 161 -7.74 -2.64 6.12
CA PHE A 161 -7.72 -4.10 6.01
C PHE A 161 -7.68 -4.76 7.40
N GLN A 162 -8.68 -5.59 7.69
CA GLN A 162 -8.76 -6.33 8.94
C GLN A 162 -8.40 -7.80 8.70
N ALA A 163 -7.41 -8.29 9.45
CA ALA A 163 -7.04 -9.70 9.46
C ALA A 163 -7.99 -10.51 10.36
N GLU A 164 -8.31 -11.73 9.93
CA GLU A 164 -9.06 -12.67 10.78
C GLU A 164 -8.20 -13.19 11.96
N ALA A 165 -8.86 -13.69 13.00
CA ALA A 165 -8.19 -14.17 14.21
C ALA A 165 -7.13 -15.26 13.93
N THR A 166 -7.44 -16.21 13.04
CA THR A 166 -6.52 -17.28 12.62
C THR A 166 -5.28 -16.74 11.92
N VAL A 167 -5.39 -15.67 11.14
CA VAL A 167 -4.24 -15.01 10.51
C VAL A 167 -3.40 -14.28 11.57
N ASN A 168 -4.04 -13.61 12.53
CA ASN A 168 -3.32 -12.94 13.63
C ASN A 168 -2.54 -13.93 14.48
N GLU A 169 -3.10 -15.09 14.80
CA GLU A 169 -2.39 -16.18 15.51
C GLU A 169 -1.14 -16.67 14.76
N LYS A 170 -1.12 -16.54 13.43
CA LYS A 170 0.00 -16.93 12.56
C LYS A 170 0.99 -15.80 12.27
N GLY A 171 0.87 -14.65 12.93
CA GLY A 171 1.77 -13.52 12.74
C GLY A 171 1.17 -12.37 11.94
N GLY A 172 -0.14 -12.42 11.66
CA GLY A 172 -0.93 -11.33 11.11
C GLY A 172 -0.82 -11.17 9.60
N MET A 173 -1.43 -10.12 9.07
CA MET A 173 -1.35 -9.78 7.65
C MET A 173 0.08 -9.41 7.25
N HIS A 174 0.50 -9.83 6.06
CA HIS A 174 1.78 -9.42 5.48
C HIS A 174 1.56 -8.37 4.38
N VAL A 175 2.39 -7.34 4.37
CA VAL A 175 2.35 -6.28 3.35
C VAL A 175 3.66 -6.30 2.57
N ILE A 176 3.55 -6.42 1.25
CA ILE A 176 4.67 -6.30 0.31
C ILE A 176 4.49 -5.00 -0.47
N GLN A 177 5.40 -4.05 -0.27
CA GLN A 177 5.46 -2.86 -1.10
C GLN A 177 6.48 -3.09 -2.22
N THR A 178 6.06 -2.92 -3.48
CA THR A 178 6.90 -3.30 -4.63
C THR A 178 7.66 -2.12 -5.26
N PHE A 179 7.49 -0.91 -4.71
CA PHE A 179 8.04 0.32 -5.25
C PHE A 179 8.55 1.24 -4.15
N PHE A 180 9.47 2.13 -4.50
CA PHE A 180 10.01 3.11 -3.56
C PHE A 180 9.07 4.32 -3.47
N SER A 181 8.61 4.64 -2.25
CA SER A 181 7.77 5.81 -2.00
C SER A 181 8.60 7.09 -2.01
N MET A 182 8.15 8.11 -2.76
CA MET A 182 8.81 9.42 -2.75
C MET A 182 8.58 10.20 -1.46
N ASN A 183 7.43 9.96 -0.82
CA ASN A 183 7.05 10.58 0.43
C ASN A 183 7.05 9.53 1.54
N VAL A 184 7.75 9.83 2.63
CA VAL A 184 7.78 9.00 3.85
C VAL A 184 6.37 8.73 4.38
N GLN A 185 5.44 9.65 4.17
CA GLN A 185 4.03 9.46 4.56
C GLN A 185 3.36 8.33 3.77
N GLU A 186 3.65 8.18 2.49
CA GLU A 186 3.07 7.11 1.67
C GLU A 186 3.55 5.75 2.18
N GLU A 187 4.86 5.61 2.39
CA GLU A 187 5.45 4.39 2.96
C GLU A 187 4.89 4.10 4.35
N THR A 188 4.78 5.11 5.21
CA THR A 188 4.22 4.98 6.56
C THR A 188 2.76 4.55 6.53
N GLN A 189 1.99 5.07 5.58
CA GLN A 189 0.58 4.70 5.41
C GLN A 189 0.42 3.27 4.88
N ILE A 190 1.27 2.82 3.96
CA ILE A 190 1.30 1.44 3.45
C ILE A 190 1.74 0.47 4.54
N LYS A 191 2.86 0.76 5.23
CA LYS A 191 3.33 0.02 6.42
C LYS A 191 2.23 -0.11 7.46
N GLY A 192 1.50 0.97 7.70
CA GLY A 192 0.38 1.02 8.62
C GLY A 192 -0.86 0.26 8.17
N ARG A 193 -0.87 -0.46 7.03
CA ARG A 193 -1.98 -1.36 6.63
C ARG A 193 -1.93 -2.72 7.31
N THR A 194 -0.84 -3.03 8.01
CA THR A 194 -0.72 -4.21 8.87
C THR A 194 -0.41 -3.80 10.32
N ALA A 195 -0.40 -4.79 11.23
CA ALA A 195 -0.07 -4.62 12.65
C ALA A 195 -0.85 -3.48 13.34
N ARG A 196 -2.17 -3.41 13.08
CA ARG A 196 -3.09 -2.44 13.70
C ARG A 196 -3.66 -2.97 15.00
N LYS A 197 -4.04 -2.07 15.92
CA LYS A 197 -4.76 -2.41 17.16
C LYS A 197 -4.08 -3.51 18.00
N ASP A 198 -2.76 -3.41 18.16
CA ASP A 198 -1.93 -4.41 18.86
C ASP A 198 -1.86 -5.81 18.22
N GLU A 199 -2.38 -5.97 17.00
CA GLU A 199 -2.24 -7.21 16.24
C GLU A 199 -0.84 -7.37 15.67
N PRO A 200 -0.37 -8.61 15.46
CA PRO A 200 0.88 -8.86 14.76
C PRO A 200 0.73 -8.53 13.27
N GLY A 201 1.86 -8.42 12.60
CA GLY A 201 1.93 -8.11 11.19
C GLY A 201 3.38 -8.02 10.74
N SER A 202 3.59 -8.11 9.43
CA SER A 202 4.93 -7.95 8.87
C SER A 202 4.86 -7.16 7.56
N TYR A 203 5.95 -6.48 7.25
CA TYR A 203 6.07 -5.61 6.10
C TYR A 203 7.44 -5.83 5.47
N GLU A 204 7.47 -5.88 4.14
CA GLU A 204 8.71 -5.87 3.37
C GLU A 204 8.62 -4.92 2.17
N LEU A 205 9.79 -4.45 1.75
CA LEU A 205 9.98 -3.57 0.60
C LEU A 205 10.82 -4.32 -0.43
N VAL A 206 10.22 -4.65 -1.57
CA VAL A 206 10.84 -5.44 -2.64
C VAL A 206 10.94 -4.55 -3.88
N LEU A 207 12.15 -4.12 -4.23
CA LEU A 207 12.42 -3.11 -5.25
C LEU A 207 13.12 -3.70 -6.46
N CYS A 208 12.85 -3.11 -7.63
CA CYS A 208 13.59 -3.37 -8.86
C CYS A 208 14.63 -2.25 -9.09
N ARG A 209 15.89 -2.62 -9.32
CA ARG A 209 16.99 -1.68 -9.58
C ARG A 209 16.75 -0.86 -10.85
N GLU A 210 16.17 -1.45 -11.90
CA GLU A 210 15.83 -0.77 -13.15
C GLU A 210 14.88 0.42 -12.88
N HIS A 211 13.81 0.17 -12.11
CA HIS A 211 12.86 1.24 -11.73
C HIS A 211 13.52 2.33 -10.87
N LEU A 212 14.47 1.96 -10.00
CA LEU A 212 15.22 2.93 -9.19
C LEU A 212 16.18 3.78 -10.02
N GLN A 213 16.76 3.24 -11.09
CA GLN A 213 17.64 3.98 -11.99
C GLN A 213 16.87 4.99 -12.81
N GLU A 214 15.72 4.60 -13.36
CA GLU A 214 14.79 5.52 -14.03
C GLU A 214 14.39 6.67 -13.10
N PHE A 215 14.11 6.33 -11.83
CA PHE A 215 13.81 7.29 -10.79
C PHE A 215 14.97 8.26 -10.50
N ALA A 216 16.20 7.75 -10.36
CA ALA A 216 17.39 8.55 -10.10
C ALA A 216 17.78 9.46 -11.28
N LEU A 217 17.41 9.08 -12.51
CA LEU A 217 17.61 9.87 -13.72
C LEU A 217 16.49 10.90 -13.96
N GLY A 218 15.49 10.97 -13.08
CA GLY A 218 14.37 11.90 -13.22
C GLY A 218 13.41 11.52 -14.36
N VAL A 219 13.46 10.28 -14.84
CA VAL A 219 12.52 9.78 -15.85
C VAL A 219 11.23 9.42 -15.11
N PRO A 220 10.10 10.11 -15.37
CA PRO A 220 8.84 9.74 -14.75
C PRO A 220 8.46 8.31 -15.20
N PRO A 221 7.87 7.45 -14.33
CA PRO A 221 7.62 6.03 -14.62
C PRO A 221 6.64 5.69 -15.78
N GLN A 222 6.36 6.58 -16.72
CA GLN A 222 5.23 6.45 -17.67
C GLN A 222 5.47 7.04 -19.08
N LEU A 223 6.70 7.08 -19.61
CA LEU A 223 6.94 7.56 -20.97
C LEU A 223 7.62 6.51 -21.86
N HIS A 224 6.93 5.40 -22.10
CA HIS A 224 7.14 4.58 -23.31
C HIS A 224 5.76 4.22 -23.88
N ASN A 225 5.32 5.04 -24.82
CA ASN A 225 4.35 4.78 -25.89
C ASN A 225 3.33 5.91 -26.05
N TRP A 226 3.76 6.95 -26.77
CA TRP A 226 2.90 7.66 -27.72
C TRP A 226 3.76 7.97 -28.94
N GLU A 227 3.73 7.09 -29.94
CA GLU A 227 3.95 7.53 -31.32
C GLU A 227 2.58 7.50 -32.02
N ILE A 228 2.41 8.52 -32.85
CA ILE A 228 1.21 8.98 -33.56
C ILE A 228 0.64 7.90 -34.49
#